data_AF-A0A1Q4P259-F1
#
_entry.id   AF-A0A1Q4P259-F1
#
_cell.length_a   1.000
_cell.length_b   1.000
_cell.length_c   1.000
_cell.angle_alpha   90.00
_cell.angle_beta   90.00
_cell.angle_gamma   90.00
#
_symmetry.space_group_name_H-M   'P 1'
#
loop_
_entity.id
_entity.type
_entity.pdbx_description
1 polymer ?
#
loop_
_entity_poly.entity_id
_entity_poly.type
_entity_poly.pdbx_seq_one_letter_code
_entity_poly.pdbx_strand_id
1 'polypeptide(L)'
;MEFVEKSYGKLPTQQIADFLGRGIPAVRAMALKLGVGRTGAKPWSLAEIEVVKKYYSHGASIVMVQTLLPHRDKESIRKQAAKAGVTDVRDWHPDAIKFLKEHYGHMNVEDIAITLNKTASAVRNRATVMKLGKARLRKWTPEENAILTSQYANSDNLNEIHALLPHRSRRAIATQATKLGLKRAEAWTSEELSIFQQYYPALGRKVVAMLPGRTVNSVHRQAEKQGLRRYA
;
A
#
# COMPACT_ATOMS: atom_id res chain seq x y z
N MET A 1 -34.48 38.22 23.62
CA MET A 1 -33.12 38.12 23.02
C MET A 1 -32.16 37.40 23.97
N GLU A 2 -32.06 37.82 25.23
CA GLU A 2 -31.20 37.22 26.26
C GLU A 2 -31.44 35.71 26.51
N PHE A 3 -32.71 35.25 26.38
CA PHE A 3 -33.06 33.83 26.48
C PHE A 3 -32.47 32.97 25.36
N VAL A 4 -32.38 33.49 24.13
CA VAL A 4 -31.76 32.77 23.01
C VAL A 4 -30.27 32.63 23.29
N GLU A 5 -29.59 33.70 23.69
CA GLU A 5 -28.16 33.69 23.99
C GLU A 5 -27.76 32.67 25.07
N LYS A 6 -28.54 32.57 26.16
CA LYS A 6 -28.25 31.66 27.27
C LYS A 6 -28.61 30.20 27.00
N SER A 7 -29.60 29.96 26.13
CA SER A 7 -30.22 28.63 25.92
C SER A 7 -29.81 27.96 24.60
N TYR A 8 -29.33 28.71 23.61
CA TYR A 8 -28.97 28.19 22.29
C TYR A 8 -27.75 27.27 22.39
N GLY A 9 -27.93 25.99 22.07
CA GLY A 9 -26.92 24.93 22.22
C GLY A 9 -27.06 24.08 23.49
N LYS A 10 -27.87 24.51 24.46
CA LYS A 10 -28.21 23.73 25.67
C LYS A 10 -29.58 23.08 25.58
N LEU A 11 -30.53 23.72 24.88
CA LEU A 11 -31.87 23.18 24.64
C LEU A 11 -32.08 22.89 23.15
N PRO A 12 -32.95 21.91 22.80
CA PRO A 12 -33.37 21.69 21.42
C PRO A 12 -33.97 22.96 20.83
N THR A 13 -33.56 23.32 19.60
CA THR A 13 -34.01 24.56 18.94
C THR A 13 -35.53 24.65 18.80
N GLN A 14 -36.23 23.51 18.74
CA GLN A 14 -37.69 23.44 18.75
C GLN A 14 -38.29 23.98 20.06
N GLN A 15 -37.75 23.60 21.22
CA GLN A 15 -38.27 24.07 22.51
C GLN A 15 -38.03 25.58 22.70
N ILE A 16 -36.91 26.09 22.18
CA ILE A 16 -36.62 27.53 22.15
C ILE A 16 -37.61 28.25 21.22
N ALA A 17 -37.99 27.61 20.10
CA ALA A 17 -38.96 28.12 19.15
C ALA A 17 -40.37 28.19 19.76
N ASP A 18 -40.80 27.12 20.43
CA ASP A 18 -42.09 27.02 21.13
C ASP A 18 -42.19 28.05 22.27
N PHE A 19 -41.13 28.17 23.08
CA PHE A 19 -41.07 29.14 24.19
C PHE A 19 -41.14 30.60 23.71
N LEU A 20 -40.57 30.91 22.54
CA LEU A 20 -40.57 32.25 21.97
C LEU A 20 -41.79 32.53 21.08
N GLY A 21 -42.67 31.55 20.88
CA GLY A 21 -43.81 31.64 19.96
C GLY A 21 -43.40 31.93 18.51
N ARG A 22 -42.23 31.43 18.08
CA ARG A 22 -41.64 31.71 16.76
C ARG A 22 -41.24 30.43 16.05
N GLY A 23 -41.16 30.44 14.73
CA GLY A 23 -40.63 29.31 13.96
C GLY A 23 -39.12 29.11 14.15
N ILE A 24 -38.64 27.86 14.03
CA ILE A 24 -37.22 27.48 14.07
C ILE A 24 -36.31 28.39 13.19
N PRO A 25 -36.71 28.78 11.95
CA PRO A 25 -35.88 29.65 11.12
C PRO A 25 -35.63 31.03 11.74
N ALA A 26 -36.64 31.58 12.43
CA ALA A 26 -36.52 32.87 13.11
C ALA A 26 -35.58 32.78 14.30
N VAL A 27 -35.62 31.69 15.08
CA VAL A 27 -34.69 31.46 16.20
C VAL A 27 -33.24 31.34 15.71
N ARG A 28 -33.02 30.65 14.58
CA ARG A 28 -31.69 30.54 13.95
C ARG A 28 -31.16 31.89 13.46
N ALA A 29 -31.99 32.70 12.81
CA ALA A 29 -31.62 34.05 12.38
C ALA A 29 -31.31 34.97 13.57
N MET A 30 -32.05 34.82 14.67
CA MET A 30 -31.84 35.56 15.91
C MET A 30 -30.51 35.16 16.58
N ALA A 31 -30.21 33.87 16.63
CA ALA A 31 -28.93 33.36 17.11
C ALA A 31 -27.74 33.86 16.27
N LEU A 32 -27.90 33.94 14.94
CA LEU A 32 -26.90 34.52 14.05
C LEU A 32 -26.66 36.02 14.33
N LYS A 33 -27.73 36.80 14.52
CA LYS A 33 -27.63 38.23 14.88
C LYS A 33 -26.98 38.45 16.25
N LEU A 34 -27.16 37.51 17.17
CA LEU A 34 -26.60 37.52 18.52
C LEU A 34 -25.20 36.88 18.59
N GLY A 35 -24.61 36.43 17.47
CA GLY A 35 -23.27 35.83 17.45
C GLY A 35 -23.15 34.43 18.06
N VAL A 36 -24.23 33.89 18.63
CA VAL A 36 -24.30 32.52 19.21
C VAL A 36 -24.74 31.46 18.18
N GLY A 37 -25.18 31.89 17.01
CA GLY A 37 -25.55 31.03 15.88
C GLY A 37 -24.34 30.51 15.12
N ARG A 38 -24.45 29.30 14.54
CA ARG A 38 -23.45 28.80 13.59
C ARG A 38 -23.48 29.66 12.33
N THR A 39 -22.48 30.52 12.17
CA THR A 39 -22.24 31.25 10.92
C THR A 39 -22.04 30.24 9.79
N GLY A 40 -22.53 30.54 8.58
CA GLY A 40 -22.13 29.81 7.38
C GLY A 40 -20.61 29.66 7.27
N ALA A 41 -20.15 28.63 6.54
CA ALA A 41 -18.75 28.21 6.52
C ALA A 41 -17.78 29.40 6.36
N LYS A 42 -16.98 29.67 7.39
CA LYS A 42 -15.92 30.68 7.33
C LYS A 42 -15.02 30.39 6.10
N PRO A 43 -14.57 31.41 5.35
CA PRO A 43 -13.60 31.22 4.28
C PRO A 43 -12.35 30.48 4.77
N TRP A 44 -11.74 29.65 3.91
CA TRP A 44 -10.50 28.94 4.23
C TRP A 44 -9.30 29.87 4.07
N SER A 45 -8.48 29.97 5.10
CA SER A 45 -7.19 30.68 5.06
C SER A 45 -6.11 29.84 4.36
N LEU A 46 -5.08 30.50 3.83
CA LEU A 46 -3.95 29.82 3.18
C LEU A 46 -3.24 28.83 4.13
N ALA A 47 -3.06 29.21 5.40
CA ALA A 47 -2.46 28.34 6.41
C ALA A 47 -3.29 27.08 6.67
N GLU A 48 -4.63 27.19 6.75
CA GLU A 48 -5.49 26.01 6.89
C GLU A 48 -5.42 25.10 5.65
N ILE A 49 -5.32 25.68 4.45
CA ILE A 49 -5.16 24.92 3.21
C ILE A 49 -3.81 24.19 3.18
N GLU A 50 -2.74 24.80 3.68
CA GLU A 50 -1.43 24.16 3.80
C GLU A 50 -1.44 23.00 4.80
N VAL A 51 -2.11 23.14 5.94
CA VAL A 51 -2.30 22.05 6.91
C VAL A 51 -3.04 20.88 6.24
N VAL A 52 -4.13 21.15 5.53
CA VAL A 52 -4.84 20.12 4.77
C VAL A 52 -3.90 19.50 3.71
N LYS A 53 -3.23 20.30 2.87
CA LYS A 53 -2.33 19.75 1.85
C LYS A 53 -1.21 18.91 2.44
N LYS A 54 -0.59 19.34 3.54
CA LYS A 54 0.55 18.66 4.16
C LYS A 54 0.14 17.34 4.80
N TYR A 55 -0.87 17.33 5.66
CA TYR A 55 -1.20 16.15 6.44
C TYR A 55 -2.08 15.17 5.65
N TYR A 56 -2.99 15.66 4.81
CA TYR A 56 -3.90 14.82 4.04
C TYR A 56 -3.17 14.13 2.86
N SER A 57 -2.11 14.73 2.29
CA SER A 57 -1.32 14.13 1.20
C SER A 57 -0.44 12.98 1.67
N HIS A 58 0.00 13.02 2.93
CA HIS A 58 0.82 12.00 3.57
C HIS A 58 -0.02 10.92 4.27
N GLY A 59 -1.33 10.86 4.00
CA GLY A 59 -2.21 9.82 4.52
C GLY A 59 -2.60 9.98 5.99
N ALA A 60 -2.45 11.17 6.58
CA ALA A 60 -2.99 11.43 7.91
C ALA A 60 -4.53 11.34 7.86
N SER A 61 -5.10 10.63 8.83
CA SER A 61 -6.55 10.51 8.97
C SER A 61 -7.20 11.89 9.06
N ILE A 62 -8.40 12.03 8.48
CA ILE A 62 -9.29 13.19 8.67
C ILE A 62 -9.47 13.59 10.14
N VAL A 63 -9.36 12.62 11.06
CA VAL A 63 -9.40 12.86 12.51
C VAL A 63 -8.20 13.68 12.96
N MET A 64 -6.99 13.38 12.47
CA MET A 64 -5.76 14.11 12.79
C MET A 64 -5.83 15.57 12.32
N VAL A 65 -6.32 15.78 11.10
CA VAL A 65 -6.48 17.14 10.55
C VAL A 65 -7.57 17.90 11.30
N GLN A 66 -8.61 17.22 11.79
CA GLN A 66 -9.59 17.83 12.68
C GLN A 66 -9.00 18.19 14.05
N THR A 67 -8.06 17.43 14.59
CA THR A 67 -7.36 17.81 15.83
C THR A 67 -6.54 19.09 15.64
N LEU A 68 -5.93 19.27 14.45
CA LEU A 68 -5.18 20.49 14.09
C LEU A 68 -6.10 21.67 13.75
N LEU A 69 -7.30 21.39 13.25
CA LEU A 69 -8.32 22.38 12.90
C LEU A 69 -9.63 22.10 13.68
N PRO A 70 -9.64 22.26 15.02
CA PRO A 70 -10.77 21.85 15.86
C PRO A 70 -12.05 22.65 15.58
N HIS A 71 -11.92 23.82 14.97
CA HIS A 71 -13.02 24.67 14.55
C HIS A 71 -13.63 24.30 13.19
N ARG A 72 -13.02 23.36 12.46
CA ARG A 72 -13.51 22.88 11.16
C ARG A 72 -14.20 21.53 11.33
N ASP A 73 -15.35 21.37 10.70
CA ASP A 73 -16.02 20.08 10.65
C ASP A 73 -15.34 19.15 9.64
N LYS A 74 -15.44 17.84 9.88
CA LYS A 74 -14.83 16.81 9.01
C LYS A 74 -15.28 16.94 7.56
N GLU A 75 -16.55 17.25 7.32
CA GLU A 75 -17.08 17.33 5.96
C GLU A 75 -16.53 18.55 5.20
N SER A 76 -16.35 19.68 5.88
CA SER A 76 -15.68 20.87 5.35
C SER A 76 -14.20 20.60 5.06
N ILE A 77 -13.49 19.90 5.96
CA ILE A 77 -12.10 19.47 5.72
C ILE A 77 -12.00 18.59 4.48
N ARG A 78 -12.90 17.61 4.32
CA ARG A 78 -12.94 16.72 3.15
C ARG A 78 -13.18 17.49 1.85
N LYS A 79 -14.18 18.39 1.84
CA LYS A 79 -14.49 19.23 0.67
C LYS A 79 -13.32 20.12 0.30
N GLN A 80 -12.64 20.69 1.29
CA GLN A 80 -11.45 21.50 1.02
C GLN A 80 -10.28 20.66 0.53
N ALA A 81 -10.05 19.47 1.08
CA ALA A 81 -9.00 18.55 0.63
C ALA A 81 -9.21 18.17 -0.85
N ALA A 82 -10.45 17.80 -1.22
CA ALA A 82 -10.81 17.53 -2.61
C ALA A 82 -10.57 18.75 -3.52
N LYS A 83 -10.98 19.96 -3.09
CA LYS A 83 -10.72 21.21 -3.83
C LYS A 83 -9.23 21.53 -3.96
N ALA A 84 -8.43 21.16 -2.96
CA ALA A 84 -6.98 21.33 -2.95
C ALA A 84 -6.22 20.24 -3.73
N GLY A 85 -6.93 19.26 -4.32
CA GLY A 85 -6.34 18.15 -5.08
C GLY A 85 -5.75 17.04 -4.21
N VAL A 86 -6.11 16.98 -2.92
CA VAL A 86 -5.57 16.02 -1.96
C VAL A 86 -6.69 15.15 -1.41
N THR A 87 -6.63 13.84 -1.64
CA THR A 87 -7.68 12.89 -1.26
C THR A 87 -7.28 12.04 -0.06
N ASP A 88 -8.23 11.71 0.81
CA ASP A 88 -7.99 10.78 1.91
C ASP A 88 -7.58 9.42 1.34
N VAL A 89 -6.43 8.90 1.78
CA VAL A 89 -5.94 7.57 1.41
C VAL A 89 -6.92 6.45 1.82
N ARG A 90 -7.88 6.70 2.70
CA ARG A 90 -8.93 5.72 3.07
C ARG A 90 -10.22 5.85 2.27
N ASP A 91 -10.58 7.03 1.76
CA ASP A 91 -11.83 7.23 1.02
C ASP A 91 -11.68 6.88 -0.46
N TRP A 92 -12.72 6.27 -1.05
CA TRP A 92 -12.80 5.94 -2.48
C TRP A 92 -13.69 6.95 -3.21
N HIS A 93 -13.06 8.00 -3.75
CA HIS A 93 -13.76 9.05 -4.51
C HIS A 93 -14.34 8.51 -5.82
N PRO A 94 -15.42 9.10 -6.37
CA PRO A 94 -15.97 8.73 -7.68
C PRO A 94 -14.93 8.56 -8.81
N ASP A 95 -13.90 9.41 -8.86
CA ASP A 95 -12.85 9.34 -9.89
C ASP A 95 -11.96 8.11 -9.70
N ALA A 96 -11.57 7.81 -8.45
CA ALA A 96 -10.81 6.60 -8.12
C ALA A 96 -11.64 5.33 -8.38
N ILE A 97 -12.95 5.39 -8.13
CA ILE A 97 -13.90 4.31 -8.45
C ILE A 97 -14.00 4.13 -9.97
N LYS A 98 -14.13 5.22 -10.74
CA LYS A 98 -14.18 5.19 -12.20
C LYS A 98 -12.89 4.60 -12.78
N PHE A 99 -11.75 5.12 -12.35
CA PHE A 99 -10.43 4.62 -12.74
C PHE A 99 -10.28 3.14 -12.43
N LEU A 100 -10.67 2.71 -11.22
CA LEU A 100 -10.66 1.30 -10.84
C LEU A 100 -11.55 0.47 -11.78
N LYS A 101 -12.78 0.89 -12.10
CA LYS A 101 -13.66 0.15 -13.01
C LYS A 101 -13.07 -0.02 -14.40
N GLU A 102 -12.47 1.03 -14.94
CA GLU A 102 -11.93 1.05 -16.31
C GLU A 102 -10.66 0.21 -16.42
N HIS A 103 -9.83 0.19 -15.37
CA HIS A 103 -8.49 -0.39 -15.46
C HIS A 103 -8.36 -1.74 -14.73
N TYR A 104 -9.27 -2.08 -13.81
CA TYR A 104 -9.20 -3.34 -13.08
C TYR A 104 -9.44 -4.53 -14.02
N GLY A 105 -8.38 -5.32 -14.24
CA GLY A 105 -8.38 -6.43 -15.19
C GLY A 105 -7.59 -6.15 -16.48
N HIS A 106 -7.32 -4.89 -16.80
CA HIS A 106 -6.44 -4.47 -17.91
C HIS A 106 -5.06 -4.05 -17.40
N MET A 107 -5.01 -3.46 -16.20
CA MET A 107 -3.82 -2.97 -15.55
C MET A 107 -3.53 -3.77 -14.28
N ASN A 108 -2.26 -3.78 -13.87
CA ASN A 108 -1.85 -4.47 -12.66
C ASN A 108 -2.43 -3.80 -11.40
N VAL A 109 -2.76 -4.61 -10.40
CA VAL A 109 -3.26 -4.14 -9.11
C VAL A 109 -2.26 -3.23 -8.43
N GLU A 110 -0.95 -3.55 -8.50
CA GLU A 110 0.08 -2.71 -7.90
C GLU A 110 0.20 -1.34 -8.62
N ASP A 111 0.09 -1.29 -9.94
CA ASP A 111 0.15 -0.03 -10.70
C ASP A 111 -1.11 0.82 -10.45
N ILE A 112 -2.28 0.17 -10.37
CA ILE A 112 -3.53 0.81 -9.92
C ILE A 112 -3.35 1.37 -8.50
N ALA A 113 -2.72 0.62 -7.61
CA ALA A 113 -2.49 1.03 -6.23
C ALA A 113 -1.59 2.26 -6.16
N ILE A 114 -0.48 2.28 -6.91
CA ILE A 114 0.42 3.43 -7.02
C ILE A 114 -0.34 4.65 -7.58
N THR A 115 -1.08 4.46 -8.68
CA THR A 115 -1.81 5.55 -9.35
C THR A 115 -2.89 6.16 -8.45
N LEU A 116 -3.59 5.33 -7.69
CA LEU A 116 -4.64 5.77 -6.76
C LEU A 116 -4.10 6.18 -5.38
N ASN A 117 -2.77 6.12 -5.18
CA ASN A 117 -2.12 6.30 -3.88
C ASN A 117 -2.79 5.45 -2.78
N LYS A 118 -3.08 4.18 -3.09
CA LYS A 118 -3.67 3.18 -2.19
C LYS A 118 -2.71 2.00 -2.04
N THR A 119 -2.98 1.13 -1.07
CA THR A 119 -2.32 -0.18 -0.99
C THR A 119 -2.97 -1.17 -1.97
N ALA A 120 -2.17 -2.13 -2.47
CA ALA A 120 -2.69 -3.19 -3.36
C ALA A 120 -3.80 -4.03 -2.69
N SER A 121 -3.77 -4.17 -1.36
CA SER A 121 -4.84 -4.82 -0.60
C SER A 121 -6.13 -3.99 -0.59
N ALA A 122 -6.05 -2.67 -0.42
CA ALA A 122 -7.21 -1.79 -0.49
C ALA A 122 -7.87 -1.84 -1.89
N VAL A 123 -7.07 -1.84 -2.95
CA VAL A 123 -7.54 -1.98 -4.34
C VAL A 123 -8.28 -3.31 -4.53
N ARG A 124 -7.68 -4.43 -4.12
CA ARG A 124 -8.31 -5.76 -4.19
C ARG A 124 -9.61 -5.83 -3.41
N ASN A 125 -9.61 -5.34 -2.17
CA ASN A 125 -10.80 -5.34 -1.32
C ASN A 125 -11.92 -4.51 -1.94
N ARG A 126 -11.60 -3.33 -2.47
CA ARG A 126 -12.59 -2.47 -3.11
C ARG A 126 -13.16 -3.12 -4.38
N ALA A 127 -12.31 -3.71 -5.21
CA ALA A 127 -12.75 -4.40 -6.40
C ALA A 127 -13.66 -5.60 -6.09
N THR A 128 -13.39 -6.34 -5.00
CA THR A 128 -14.27 -7.39 -4.49
C THR A 128 -15.64 -6.83 -4.08
N VAL A 129 -15.67 -5.75 -3.30
CA VAL A 129 -16.92 -5.06 -2.92
C VAL A 129 -17.71 -4.61 -4.16
N MET A 130 -17.00 -4.15 -5.18
CA MET A 130 -17.59 -3.70 -6.45
C MET A 130 -17.87 -4.82 -7.45
N LYS A 131 -17.61 -6.09 -7.08
CA LYS A 131 -17.81 -7.28 -7.92
C LYS A 131 -17.13 -7.17 -9.30
N LEU A 132 -15.96 -6.53 -9.38
CA LEU A 132 -15.20 -6.34 -10.63
C LEU A 132 -14.50 -7.62 -11.14
N GLY A 133 -14.85 -8.79 -10.59
CA GLY A 133 -14.26 -10.08 -10.98
C GLY A 133 -12.83 -10.27 -10.49
N LYS A 134 -12.15 -11.30 -11.02
CA LYS A 134 -10.75 -11.60 -10.70
C LYS A 134 -9.83 -10.70 -11.52
N ALA A 135 -8.87 -10.06 -10.87
CA ALA A 135 -7.78 -9.39 -11.57
C ALA A 135 -7.12 -10.39 -12.53
N ARG A 136 -6.92 -10.01 -13.79
CA ARG A 136 -6.22 -10.87 -14.74
C ARG A 136 -4.80 -11.07 -14.23
N LEU A 137 -4.40 -12.33 -14.07
CA LEU A 137 -3.03 -12.68 -13.74
C LEU A 137 -2.11 -12.21 -14.87
N ARG A 138 -1.10 -11.40 -14.55
CA ARG A 138 -0.07 -11.00 -15.52
C ARG A 138 0.55 -12.27 -16.12
N LYS A 139 0.47 -12.44 -17.44
CA LYS A 139 1.11 -13.56 -18.13
C LYS A 139 2.62 -13.49 -17.91
N TRP A 140 3.28 -14.62 -17.78
CA TRP A 140 4.73 -14.69 -17.68
C TRP A 140 5.34 -14.36 -19.04
N THR A 141 6.28 -13.43 -19.08
CA THR A 141 6.97 -13.09 -20.32
C THR A 141 8.12 -14.06 -20.58
N PRO A 142 8.60 -14.19 -21.83
CA PRO A 142 9.77 -15.01 -22.14
C PRO A 142 11.01 -14.61 -21.33
N GLU A 143 11.20 -13.30 -21.10
CA GLU A 143 12.33 -12.75 -20.35
C GLU A 143 12.24 -13.15 -18.87
N GLU A 144 11.06 -13.08 -18.26
CA GLU A 144 10.86 -13.54 -16.88
C GLU A 144 11.11 -15.04 -16.75
N ASN A 145 10.64 -15.84 -17.72
CA ASN A 145 10.90 -17.27 -17.75
C ASN A 145 12.39 -17.56 -17.93
N ALA A 146 13.12 -16.78 -18.72
CA ALA A 146 14.58 -16.92 -18.88
C ALA A 146 15.34 -16.64 -17.57
N ILE A 147 14.89 -15.65 -16.79
CA ILE A 147 15.42 -15.38 -15.45
C ILE A 147 15.19 -16.59 -14.54
N LEU A 148 13.98 -17.17 -14.54
CA LEU A 148 13.70 -18.38 -13.76
C LEU A 148 14.59 -19.55 -14.20
N THR A 149 14.66 -19.84 -15.50
CA THR A 149 15.45 -20.98 -16.00
C THR A 149 16.94 -20.86 -15.66
N SER A 150 17.49 -19.64 -15.68
CA SER A 150 18.92 -19.42 -15.39
C SER A 150 19.26 -19.38 -13.90
N GLN A 151 18.36 -18.85 -13.06
CA GLN A 151 18.67 -18.57 -11.65
C GLN A 151 17.99 -19.51 -10.65
N TYR A 152 16.84 -20.09 -10.99
CA TYR A 152 16.02 -20.87 -10.03
C TYR A 152 16.70 -22.14 -9.52
N ALA A 153 17.44 -22.82 -10.39
CA ALA A 153 18.23 -24.00 -10.00
C ALA A 153 19.41 -23.64 -9.09
N ASN A 154 19.91 -22.41 -9.14
CA ASN A 154 21.13 -22.00 -8.44
C ASN A 154 20.88 -21.15 -7.19
N SER A 155 19.62 -20.76 -6.91
CA SER A 155 19.29 -19.90 -5.79
C SER A 155 18.96 -20.72 -4.53
N ASP A 156 19.78 -20.56 -3.49
CA ASP A 156 19.51 -21.09 -2.15
C ASP A 156 18.33 -20.35 -1.49
N ASN A 157 17.98 -19.15 -1.97
CA ASN A 157 16.86 -18.34 -1.47
C ASN A 157 16.04 -17.69 -2.59
N LEU A 158 14.71 -17.74 -2.46
CA LEU A 158 13.74 -17.06 -3.33
C LEU A 158 13.85 -15.52 -3.28
N ASN A 159 14.57 -14.96 -2.31
CA ASN A 159 14.75 -13.50 -2.18
C ASN A 159 15.55 -12.89 -3.33
N GLU A 160 16.61 -13.56 -3.82
CA GLU A 160 17.42 -13.05 -4.94
C GLU A 160 16.60 -12.99 -6.22
N ILE A 161 15.82 -14.03 -6.50
CA ILE A 161 14.93 -14.09 -7.66
C ILE A 161 13.79 -13.08 -7.52
N HIS A 162 13.27 -12.88 -6.32
CA HIS A 162 12.28 -11.85 -6.08
C HIS A 162 12.83 -10.43 -6.28
N ALA A 163 14.11 -10.18 -5.97
CA ALA A 163 14.75 -8.89 -6.27
C ALA A 163 14.85 -8.62 -7.78
N LEU A 164 15.04 -9.67 -8.59
CA LEU A 164 15.03 -9.58 -10.05
C LEU A 164 13.61 -9.48 -10.64
N LEU A 165 12.62 -10.00 -9.92
CA LEU A 165 11.20 -10.00 -10.31
C LEU A 165 10.35 -9.33 -9.21
N PRO A 166 10.54 -8.02 -8.94
CA PRO A 166 9.90 -7.36 -7.80
C PRO A 166 8.37 -7.32 -7.93
N HIS A 167 7.87 -7.34 -9.16
CA HIS A 167 6.44 -7.38 -9.48
C HIS A 167 5.82 -8.79 -9.37
N ARG A 168 6.60 -9.82 -9.06
CA ARG A 168 6.12 -11.19 -8.88
C ARG A 168 6.25 -11.59 -7.42
N SER A 169 5.14 -11.99 -6.81
CA SER A 169 5.20 -12.56 -5.45
C SER A 169 6.04 -13.84 -5.43
N ARG A 170 6.72 -14.11 -4.31
CA ARG A 170 7.47 -15.36 -4.08
C ARG A 170 6.65 -16.61 -4.40
N ARG A 171 5.36 -16.61 -4.05
CA ARG A 171 4.44 -17.71 -4.36
C ARG A 171 4.21 -17.86 -5.87
N ALA A 172 4.01 -16.76 -6.58
CA ALA A 172 3.87 -16.78 -8.04
C ALA A 172 5.14 -17.30 -8.73
N ILE A 173 6.32 -16.87 -8.27
CA ILE A 173 7.63 -17.35 -8.75
C ILE A 173 7.73 -18.87 -8.56
N ALA A 174 7.46 -19.38 -7.34
CA ALA A 174 7.51 -20.80 -7.06
C ALA A 174 6.53 -21.62 -7.90
N THR A 175 5.29 -21.14 -8.07
CA THR A 175 4.28 -21.78 -8.93
C THR A 175 4.66 -21.77 -10.40
N GLN A 176 5.34 -20.73 -10.89
CA GLN A 176 5.79 -20.71 -12.27
C GLN A 176 6.99 -21.64 -12.48
N ALA A 177 7.92 -21.66 -11.54
CA ALA A 177 9.06 -22.56 -11.63
C ALA A 177 8.64 -24.03 -11.65
N THR A 178 7.63 -24.42 -10.85
CA THR A 178 7.07 -25.78 -10.93
C THR A 178 6.41 -26.06 -12.28
N LYS A 179 5.71 -25.10 -12.88
CA LYS A 179 5.15 -25.21 -14.24
C LYS A 179 6.22 -25.35 -15.32
N LEU A 180 7.37 -24.71 -15.12
CA LEU A 180 8.54 -24.81 -16.01
C LEU A 180 9.39 -26.06 -15.72
N GLY A 181 9.00 -26.91 -14.76
CA GLY A 181 9.75 -28.11 -14.38
C GLY A 181 11.07 -27.83 -13.65
N LEU A 182 11.27 -26.61 -13.15
CA LEU A 182 12.51 -26.21 -12.48
C LEU A 182 12.52 -26.74 -11.04
N LYS A 183 13.62 -27.39 -10.67
CA LYS A 183 13.91 -27.81 -9.29
C LYS A 183 14.92 -26.85 -8.68
N ARG A 184 14.78 -26.60 -7.37
CA ARG A 184 15.77 -25.81 -6.63
C ARG A 184 17.01 -26.65 -6.35
N ALA A 185 18.17 -26.02 -6.24
CA ALA A 185 19.32 -26.67 -5.62
C ALA A 185 18.96 -27.07 -4.18
N GLU A 186 19.33 -28.29 -3.80
CA GLU A 186 19.25 -28.73 -2.42
C GLU A 186 20.15 -27.85 -1.55
N ALA A 187 19.74 -27.57 -0.31
CA ALA A 187 20.60 -26.83 0.61
C ALA A 187 21.88 -27.62 0.89
N TRP A 188 23.02 -26.94 0.99
CA TRP A 188 24.29 -27.57 1.39
C TRP A 188 24.20 -28.08 2.83
N THR A 189 24.46 -29.36 3.04
CA THR A 189 24.47 -29.93 4.40
C THR A 189 25.76 -29.59 5.14
N SER A 190 25.76 -29.71 6.46
CA SER A 190 26.94 -29.49 7.29
C SER A 190 28.11 -30.42 6.89
N GLU A 191 27.81 -31.66 6.51
CA GLU A 191 28.81 -32.62 6.03
C GLU A 191 29.38 -32.18 4.69
N GLU A 192 28.52 -31.79 3.73
CA GLU A 192 28.97 -31.30 2.43
C GLU A 192 29.83 -30.04 2.57
N LEU A 193 29.46 -29.12 3.48
CA LEU A 193 30.23 -27.91 3.78
C LEU A 193 31.59 -28.24 4.40
N SER A 194 31.64 -29.25 5.28
CA SER A 194 32.90 -29.73 5.89
C SER A 194 33.85 -30.29 4.83
N ILE A 195 33.36 -31.17 3.95
CA ILE A 195 34.11 -31.69 2.80
C ILE A 195 34.56 -30.52 1.91
N PHE A 196 33.67 -29.56 1.67
CA PHE A 196 33.97 -28.40 0.84
C PHE A 196 35.12 -27.56 1.41
N GLN A 197 35.07 -27.21 2.69
CA GLN A 197 36.11 -26.41 3.35
C GLN A 197 37.45 -27.14 3.43
N GLN A 198 37.43 -28.46 3.68
CA GLN A 198 38.64 -29.25 3.81
C GLN A 198 39.35 -29.45 2.46
N TYR A 199 38.60 -29.76 1.40
CA TYR A 199 39.19 -30.25 0.14
C TYR A 199 39.17 -29.24 -1.01
N TYR A 200 38.32 -28.20 -0.98
CA TYR A 200 38.28 -27.20 -2.05
C TYR A 200 39.60 -26.43 -2.23
N PRO A 201 40.33 -26.01 -1.17
CA PRO A 201 41.61 -25.31 -1.36
C PRO A 201 42.65 -26.13 -2.13
N ALA A 202 42.66 -27.46 -2.00
CA ALA A 202 43.59 -28.33 -2.73
C ALA A 202 43.08 -28.72 -4.13
N LEU A 203 41.82 -29.17 -4.21
CA LEU A 203 41.24 -29.79 -5.41
C LEU A 203 40.51 -28.79 -6.31
N GLY A 204 40.14 -27.62 -5.79
CA GLY A 204 39.26 -26.65 -6.45
C GLY A 204 37.94 -27.29 -6.88
N ARG A 205 37.53 -27.01 -8.12
CA ARG A 205 36.28 -27.53 -8.72
C ARG A 205 36.21 -29.07 -8.79
N LYS A 206 37.33 -29.79 -8.65
CA LYS A 206 37.35 -31.27 -8.64
C LYS A 206 36.74 -31.88 -7.38
N VAL A 207 36.51 -31.09 -6.32
CA VAL A 207 35.82 -31.57 -5.10
C VAL A 207 34.41 -32.08 -5.40
N VAL A 208 33.82 -31.74 -6.55
CA VAL A 208 32.53 -32.27 -7.01
C VAL A 208 32.48 -33.80 -7.01
N ALA A 209 33.62 -34.48 -7.22
CA ALA A 209 33.69 -35.94 -7.19
C ALA A 209 33.39 -36.54 -5.80
N MET A 210 33.52 -35.74 -4.73
CA MET A 210 33.26 -36.12 -3.34
C MET A 210 31.87 -35.67 -2.86
N LEU A 211 31.07 -35.03 -3.73
CA LEU A 211 29.80 -34.41 -3.38
C LEU A 211 28.69 -34.98 -4.27
N PRO A 212 28.17 -36.18 -3.96
CA PRO A 212 27.15 -36.83 -4.77
C PRO A 212 25.90 -35.93 -4.88
N GLY A 213 25.39 -35.78 -6.10
CA GLY A 213 24.24 -34.90 -6.38
C GLY A 213 24.60 -33.42 -6.61
N ARG A 214 25.84 -33.00 -6.39
CA ARG A 214 26.31 -31.64 -6.70
C ARG A 214 26.89 -31.54 -8.10
N THR A 215 26.76 -30.36 -8.70
CA THR A 215 27.32 -30.05 -10.03
C THR A 215 28.57 -29.19 -9.90
N VAL A 216 29.41 -29.17 -10.94
CA VAL A 216 30.60 -28.29 -10.98
C VAL A 216 30.23 -26.82 -10.81
N ASN A 217 29.08 -26.41 -11.36
CA ASN A 217 28.57 -25.04 -11.23
C ASN A 217 28.11 -24.73 -9.79
N SER A 218 27.42 -25.67 -9.12
CA SER A 218 27.04 -25.46 -7.72
C SER A 218 28.28 -25.36 -6.82
N VAL A 219 29.30 -26.18 -7.09
CA VAL A 219 30.62 -26.10 -6.43
C VAL A 219 31.29 -24.76 -6.69
N HIS A 220 31.34 -24.28 -7.93
CA HIS A 220 31.96 -23.00 -8.25
C HIS A 220 31.30 -21.82 -7.52
N ARG A 221 29.96 -21.72 -7.56
CA ARG A 221 29.23 -20.66 -6.85
C ARG A 221 29.38 -20.75 -5.34
N GLN A 222 29.38 -21.97 -4.79
CA GLN A 222 29.56 -22.15 -3.35
C GLN A 222 30.93 -21.65 -2.88
N ALA A 223 31.97 -21.84 -3.70
CA ALA A 223 33.28 -21.27 -3.40
C ALA A 223 33.32 -19.75 -3.51
N GLU A 224 32.67 -19.15 -4.51
CA GLU A 224 32.52 -17.69 -4.59
C GLU A 224 31.80 -17.14 -3.35
N LYS A 225 30.72 -17.80 -2.93
CA LYS A 225 29.93 -17.44 -1.75
C LYS A 225 30.74 -17.51 -0.45
N GLN A 226 31.62 -18.50 -0.31
CA GLN A 226 32.51 -18.65 0.86
C GLN A 226 33.85 -17.93 0.73
N GLY A 227 34.10 -17.25 -0.40
CA GLY A 227 35.39 -16.61 -0.68
C GLY A 227 36.57 -17.59 -0.79
N LEU A 228 36.31 -18.87 -1.04
CA LEU A 228 37.34 -19.91 -1.12
C LEU A 228 38.05 -19.88 -2.47
N ARG A 229 39.38 -19.97 -2.45
CA ARG A 229 40.22 -20.09 -3.65
C ARG A 229 41.09 -21.34 -3.55
N ARG A 230 41.40 -21.93 -4.70
CA ARG A 230 42.37 -23.03 -4.77
C ARG A 230 43.76 -22.45 -4.49
N TYR A 231 44.58 -23.17 -3.75
CA TYR A 231 46.02 -22.88 -3.66
C TYR A 231 46.63 -22.93 -5.07
N ALA A 232 47.40 -21.90 -5.39
CA ALA A 232 48.06 -21.75 -6.69
C ALA A 232 49.09 -22.86 -6.90
#